data_AF-A0A6I7PTV7-F1
#
_entry.id   AF-A0A6I7PTV7-F1
#
_cell.length_a   1.000
_cell.length_b   1.000
_cell.length_c   1.000
_cell.angle_alpha   90.00
_cell.angle_beta   90.00
_cell.angle_gamma   90.00
#
_symmetry.space_group_name_H-M   'P 1'
#
loop_
_entity.id
_entity.type
_entity.pdbx_description
1 polymer ?
#
loop_
_entity_poly.entity_id
_entity_poly.type
_entity_poly.pdbx_seq_one_letter_code
_entity_poly.pdbx_strand_id
1 'polypeptide(L)'
;MQKCSKFVAKNALPCRSKDVSSCEFRGLLAFWAWYGLCNKLVEEKRINTRANSGYDSKNRGLNKMKSMGKKEKRAGIRIPLLSEKLHYFVDSEMREASVGDITAEGMFLKTEQVLAPKTDLRVQIKLPGDLGDLSLKAKVVRVNWAVSRRKNRDQLGFGVQFEDLNDGTKKILDAYVVYLRNKQIISVSKKIIEEFFGSSQPKKLL
;
A
#
# COMPACT_ATOMS: atom_id res chain seq x y z
N MET A 1 -16.43 -14.97 7.82
CA MET A 1 -16.34 -14.43 6.45
C MET A 1 -17.66 -14.48 5.67
N GLN A 2 -18.61 -15.38 5.97
CA GLN A 2 -19.89 -15.49 5.25
C GLN A 2 -20.81 -14.24 5.30
N LYS A 3 -20.66 -13.34 6.29
CA LYS A 3 -21.48 -12.12 6.39
C LYS A 3 -21.11 -11.03 5.37
N CYS A 4 -19.86 -10.94 4.91
CA CYS A 4 -19.45 -9.92 3.93
C CYS A 4 -19.94 -10.21 2.50
N SER A 5 -19.98 -11.48 2.10
CA SER A 5 -20.44 -11.89 0.76
C SER A 5 -21.91 -11.52 0.51
N LYS A 6 -22.78 -11.62 1.53
CA LYS A 6 -24.21 -11.27 1.40
C LYS A 6 -24.47 -9.76 1.27
N PHE A 7 -23.54 -8.90 1.68
CA PHE A 7 -23.72 -7.44 1.59
C PHE A 7 -23.42 -6.90 0.18
N VAL A 8 -22.44 -7.49 -0.50
CA VAL A 8 -22.09 -7.12 -1.89
C VAL A 8 -23.21 -7.50 -2.85
N ALA A 9 -23.80 -8.69 -2.68
CA ALA A 9 -24.86 -9.19 -3.58
C ALA A 9 -26.18 -8.40 -3.50
N LYS A 10 -26.51 -7.81 -2.34
CA LYS A 10 -27.77 -7.06 -2.16
C LYS A 10 -27.70 -5.60 -2.65
N ASN A 11 -26.52 -5.03 -2.80
CA ASN A 11 -26.35 -3.62 -3.18
C ASN A 11 -25.81 -3.40 -4.60
N ALA A 12 -25.59 -4.48 -5.35
CA ALA A 12 -25.25 -4.41 -6.77
C ALA A 12 -26.50 -4.04 -7.58
N LEU A 13 -26.84 -2.74 -7.61
CA LEU A 13 -27.87 -2.23 -8.52
C LEU A 13 -27.33 -2.29 -9.96
N PRO A 14 -28.11 -2.78 -10.94
CA PRO A 14 -27.70 -2.80 -12.32
C PRO A 14 -27.54 -1.36 -12.84
N CYS A 15 -26.34 -0.99 -13.26
CA CYS A 15 -26.09 0.28 -13.95
C CYS A 15 -26.82 0.26 -15.30
N ARG A 16 -27.85 1.09 -15.45
CA ARG A 16 -28.68 1.20 -16.67
C ARG A 16 -28.31 2.41 -17.55
N SER A 17 -27.33 3.24 -17.17
CA SER A 17 -26.94 4.42 -17.96
C SER A 17 -25.85 4.08 -18.99
N LYS A 18 -25.97 4.67 -20.19
CA LYS A 18 -24.96 4.58 -21.27
C LYS A 18 -23.77 5.53 -21.07
N ASP A 19 -23.81 6.40 -20.06
CA ASP A 19 -22.74 7.35 -19.76
C ASP A 19 -21.68 6.75 -18.82
N VAL A 20 -20.54 6.41 -19.40
CA VAL A 20 -19.40 5.74 -18.75
C VAL A 20 -18.83 6.56 -17.58
N SER A 21 -18.88 7.89 -17.65
CA SER A 21 -18.38 8.80 -16.60
C SER A 21 -19.20 8.76 -15.30
N SER A 22 -20.51 8.45 -15.38
CA SER A 22 -21.38 8.39 -14.19
C SER A 22 -21.17 7.12 -13.34
N CYS A 23 -20.62 6.06 -13.94
CA CYS A 23 -20.38 4.78 -13.26
C CYS A 23 -19.14 4.80 -12.36
N GLU A 24 -18.09 5.55 -12.73
CA GLU A 24 -16.87 5.62 -11.92
C GLU A 24 -17.10 6.28 -10.56
N PHE A 25 -17.95 7.32 -10.50
CA PHE A 25 -18.25 8.02 -9.25
C PHE A 25 -19.03 7.18 -8.23
N ARG A 26 -19.96 6.34 -8.70
CA ARG A 26 -20.73 5.42 -7.83
C ARG A 26 -19.87 4.29 -7.27
N GLY A 27 -18.91 3.80 -8.06
CA GLY A 27 -17.92 2.82 -7.58
C GLY A 27 -17.04 3.36 -6.46
N LEU A 28 -16.60 4.62 -6.58
CA LEU A 28 -15.80 5.29 -5.55
C LEU A 28 -16.58 5.50 -4.24
N LEU A 29 -17.84 5.93 -4.29
CA LEU A 29 -18.67 6.08 -3.08
C LEU A 29 -18.94 4.74 -2.37
N ALA A 30 -19.25 3.69 -3.12
CA ALA A 30 -19.42 2.35 -2.55
C ALA A 30 -18.10 1.83 -1.93
N PHE A 31 -16.97 2.16 -2.53
CA PHE A 31 -15.65 1.83 -2.01
C PHE A 31 -15.32 2.58 -0.72
N TRP A 32 -15.59 3.89 -0.63
CA TRP A 32 -15.40 4.66 0.60
C TRP A 32 -16.32 4.17 1.73
N ALA A 33 -17.57 3.82 1.43
CA ALA A 33 -18.49 3.22 2.40
C ALA A 33 -18.00 1.86 2.90
N TRP A 34 -17.51 1.00 1.99
CA TRP A 34 -16.89 -0.27 2.35
C TRP A 34 -15.62 -0.08 3.19
N TYR A 35 -14.78 0.87 2.81
CA TYR A 35 -13.54 1.18 3.51
C TYR A 35 -13.79 1.70 4.94
N GLY A 36 -14.77 2.60 5.11
CA GLY A 36 -15.23 3.06 6.42
C GLY A 36 -15.75 1.92 7.30
N LEU A 37 -16.51 0.98 6.71
CA LEU A 37 -17.00 -0.20 7.41
C LEU A 37 -15.86 -1.16 7.80
N CYS A 38 -14.87 -1.34 6.93
CA CYS A 38 -13.69 -2.16 7.21
C CYS A 38 -12.82 -1.57 8.32
N ASN A 39 -12.58 -0.26 8.35
CA ASN A 39 -11.80 0.38 9.42
C ASN A 39 -12.51 0.27 10.77
N LYS A 40 -13.84 0.47 10.80
CA LYS A 40 -14.64 0.31 12.02
C LYS A 40 -14.56 -1.11 12.59
N LEU A 41 -14.56 -2.13 11.72
CA LEU A 41 -14.39 -3.54 12.13
C LEU A 41 -12.97 -3.89 12.62
N VAL A 42 -11.94 -3.17 12.14
CA VAL A 42 -10.56 -3.35 12.63
C VAL A 42 -10.37 -2.70 14.00
N GLU A 43 -10.99 -1.56 14.26
CA GLU A 43 -10.98 -0.91 15.58
C GLU A 43 -11.74 -1.72 16.64
N GLU A 44 -12.91 -2.26 16.32
CA GLU A 44 -13.67 -3.11 17.24
C GLU A 44 -12.89 -4.36 17.68
N LYS A 45 -12.08 -4.95 16.79
CA LYS A 45 -11.22 -6.10 17.16
C LYS A 45 -10.04 -5.74 18.05
N ARG A 46 -9.48 -4.52 17.93
CA ARG A 46 -8.38 -4.07 18.82
C ARG A 46 -8.86 -3.88 20.25
N ILE A 47 -10.08 -3.42 20.45
CA ILE A 47 -10.67 -3.25 21.80
C ILE A 47 -10.92 -4.62 22.44
N ASN A 48 -11.41 -5.59 21.68
CA ASN A 48 -11.76 -6.91 22.22
C ASN A 48 -10.53 -7.78 22.58
N THR A 49 -9.35 -7.49 22.02
CA THR A 49 -8.12 -8.26 22.30
C THR A 49 -7.44 -7.84 23.62
N ARG A 50 -7.82 -6.69 24.21
CA ARG A 50 -7.31 -6.25 25.52
C ARG A 50 -8.05 -6.86 26.71
N ALA A 51 -9.18 -7.54 26.51
CA ALA A 51 -10.02 -8.05 27.59
C ALA A 51 -9.72 -9.51 28.01
N ASN A 52 -8.86 -10.26 27.30
CA ASN A 52 -8.66 -11.71 27.51
C ASN A 52 -7.22 -12.09 27.87
N SER A 53 -6.55 -11.39 28.78
CA SER A 53 -5.20 -11.75 29.28
C SER A 53 -5.17 -12.21 30.74
N GLY A 54 -6.16 -12.99 31.17
CA GLY A 54 -6.18 -13.67 32.48
C GLY A 54 -6.61 -15.12 32.32
N TYR A 55 -5.96 -16.03 33.08
CA TYR A 55 -5.99 -17.51 33.05
C TYR A 55 -5.01 -18.19 32.07
N ASP A 56 -4.27 -19.24 32.41
CA ASP A 56 -3.86 -19.84 33.69
C ASP A 56 -2.71 -20.79 33.33
N SER A 57 -1.71 -20.86 34.20
CA SER A 57 -0.50 -21.65 34.04
C SER A 57 -0.68 -23.03 34.66
N LYS A 58 -0.79 -24.09 33.86
CA LYS A 58 -0.34 -25.47 34.15
C LYS A 58 -0.78 -26.43 33.05
N ASN A 59 0.12 -26.73 32.11
CA ASN A 59 0.27 -28.12 31.64
C ASN A 59 1.60 -28.28 30.89
N ARG A 60 2.51 -29.03 31.52
CA ARG A 60 3.74 -29.54 30.91
C ARG A 60 3.38 -30.80 30.15
N GLY A 61 3.58 -30.80 28.83
CA GLY A 61 3.51 -31.98 27.99
C GLY A 61 4.33 -31.73 26.73
N LEU A 62 5.42 -32.49 26.58
CA LEU A 62 6.36 -32.45 25.47
C LEU A 62 5.66 -32.24 24.12
N ASN A 63 5.93 -31.09 23.49
CA ASN A 63 5.71 -30.93 22.06
C ASN A 63 6.85 -30.08 21.48
N LYS A 64 7.78 -30.80 20.84
CA LYS A 64 8.50 -30.44 19.62
C LYS A 64 8.67 -28.92 19.42
N MET A 65 9.85 -28.41 19.78
CA MET A 65 10.27 -27.03 19.53
C MET A 65 10.04 -26.65 18.05
N LYS A 66 8.87 -26.09 17.75
CA LYS A 66 8.67 -25.29 16.53
C LYS A 66 9.56 -24.07 16.73
N SER A 67 10.65 -24.02 15.99
CA SER A 67 11.52 -22.85 15.91
C SER A 67 10.63 -21.61 15.75
N MET A 68 10.64 -20.72 16.73
CA MET A 68 9.88 -19.49 16.63
C MET A 68 10.40 -18.73 15.41
N GLY A 69 9.57 -18.62 14.37
CA GLY A 69 9.88 -17.83 13.19
C GLY A 69 10.36 -16.45 13.64
N LYS A 70 11.49 -15.99 13.10
CA LYS A 70 12.12 -14.71 13.44
C LYS A 70 11.02 -13.64 13.54
N LYS A 71 10.81 -13.09 14.75
CA LYS A 71 9.84 -12.00 14.97
C LYS A 71 10.13 -10.89 13.95
N GLU A 72 9.16 -10.62 13.10
CA GLU A 72 9.17 -9.48 12.18
C GLU A 72 9.37 -8.21 13.04
N LYS A 73 10.55 -7.59 12.95
CA LYS A 73 10.89 -6.38 13.74
C LYS A 73 10.31 -5.09 13.16
N ARG A 74 9.48 -5.19 12.12
CA ARG A 74 8.96 -4.03 11.40
C ARG A 74 7.67 -3.57 12.06
N ALA A 75 7.60 -2.29 12.40
CA ALA A 75 6.43 -1.69 13.05
C ALA A 75 5.23 -1.49 12.11
N GLY A 76 5.43 -1.56 10.78
CA GLY A 76 4.39 -1.26 9.79
C GLY A 76 4.44 -2.14 8.53
N ILE A 77 3.30 -2.20 7.84
CA ILE A 77 3.13 -2.89 6.57
C ILE A 77 3.84 -2.10 5.47
N ARG A 78 4.69 -2.76 4.67
CA ARG A 78 5.32 -2.19 3.49
C ARG A 78 4.60 -2.67 2.25
N ILE A 79 4.19 -1.74 1.41
CA ILE A 79 3.57 -2.07 0.12
C ILE A 79 4.66 -1.96 -0.95
N PRO A 80 5.10 -3.08 -1.56
CA PRO A 80 6.08 -3.04 -2.63
C PRO A 80 5.43 -2.41 -3.87
N LEU A 81 6.01 -1.34 -4.40
CA LEU A 81 5.56 -0.74 -5.65
C LEU A 81 6.44 -1.25 -6.80
N LEU A 82 5.78 -1.63 -7.90
CA LEU A 82 6.47 -2.27 -9.02
C LEU A 82 6.90 -1.28 -10.09
N SER A 83 6.20 -0.14 -10.24
CA SER A 83 6.37 0.72 -11.43
C SER A 83 6.06 2.19 -11.19
N GLU A 84 5.97 2.63 -9.94
CA GLU A 84 5.74 4.06 -9.65
C GLU A 84 7.07 4.81 -9.67
N LYS A 85 7.07 5.97 -10.32
CA LYS A 85 8.19 6.90 -10.39
C LYS A 85 7.84 8.14 -9.57
N LEU A 86 8.82 8.78 -8.96
CA LEU A 86 8.62 10.03 -8.26
C LEU A 86 9.80 10.98 -8.44
N HIS A 87 9.52 12.25 -8.16
CA HIS A 87 10.52 13.30 -8.19
C HIS A 87 10.95 13.63 -6.77
N TYR A 88 12.24 13.82 -6.59
CA TYR A 88 12.83 14.31 -5.34
C TYR A 88 13.82 15.41 -5.64
N PHE A 89 14.01 16.30 -4.67
CA PHE A 89 14.91 17.43 -4.76
C PHE A 89 16.03 17.28 -3.75
N VAL A 90 17.27 17.45 -4.22
CA VAL A 90 18.50 17.51 -3.42
C VAL A 90 19.20 18.79 -3.82
N ASP A 91 19.50 19.68 -2.88
CA ASP A 91 20.19 20.96 -3.16
C ASP A 91 19.56 21.79 -4.30
N SER A 92 18.23 21.75 -4.42
CA SER A 92 17.43 22.36 -5.51
C SER A 92 17.49 21.68 -6.88
N GLU A 93 18.26 20.61 -7.03
CA GLU A 93 18.24 19.78 -8.24
C GLU A 93 17.09 18.77 -8.18
N MET A 94 16.24 18.79 -9.20
CA MET A 94 15.20 17.77 -9.37
C MET A 94 15.80 16.50 -9.94
N ARG A 95 15.52 15.36 -9.30
CA ARG A 95 15.92 14.03 -9.74
C ARG A 95 14.73 13.09 -9.72
N GLU A 96 14.77 12.09 -10.59
CA GLU A 96 13.74 11.05 -10.68
C GLU A 96 14.24 9.74 -10.07
N ALA A 97 13.38 9.02 -9.36
CA ALA A 97 13.68 7.67 -8.86
C ALA A 97 12.45 6.76 -8.93
N SER A 98 12.68 5.46 -9.02
CA SER A 98 11.61 4.46 -8.94
C SER A 98 11.32 4.12 -7.48
N VAL A 99 10.04 4.01 -7.12
CA VAL A 99 9.63 3.64 -5.77
C VAL A 99 9.67 2.13 -5.61
N GLY A 100 10.41 1.66 -4.61
CA GLY A 100 10.48 0.25 -4.27
C GLY A 100 9.45 -0.20 -3.27
N ASP A 101 9.37 0.49 -2.14
CA ASP A 101 8.36 0.26 -1.12
C ASP A 101 7.96 1.58 -0.46
N ILE A 102 6.72 1.66 0.00
CA ILE A 102 6.19 2.82 0.71
C ILE A 102 5.51 2.40 2.01
N THR A 103 5.67 3.23 3.03
CA THR A 103 4.94 3.22 4.29
C THR A 103 4.45 4.64 4.61
N ALA A 104 3.68 4.78 5.69
CA ALA A 104 3.25 6.09 6.17
C ALA A 104 4.39 6.98 6.69
N GLU A 105 5.52 6.37 7.06
CA GLU A 105 6.65 7.05 7.71
C GLU A 105 7.85 7.21 6.78
N GLY A 106 7.87 6.53 5.64
CA GLY A 106 9.01 6.59 4.73
C GLY A 106 8.81 5.77 3.47
N MET A 107 9.85 5.72 2.67
CA MET A 107 9.86 4.96 1.42
C MET A 107 11.26 4.50 1.05
N PHE A 108 11.34 3.50 0.19
CA PHE A 108 12.58 3.07 -0.43
C PHE A 108 12.62 3.51 -1.90
N LEU A 109 13.63 4.29 -2.26
CA LEU A 109 13.88 4.76 -3.62
C LEU A 109 14.95 3.91 -4.27
N LYS A 110 14.64 3.42 -5.47
CA LYS A 110 15.53 2.67 -6.34
C LYS A 110 16.11 3.64 -7.35
N THR A 111 17.42 3.76 -7.34
CA THR A 111 18.16 4.69 -8.21
C THR A 111 19.59 4.18 -8.38
N GLU A 112 20.20 4.56 -9.50
CA GLU A 112 21.61 4.30 -9.78
C GLU A 112 22.51 5.25 -8.98
N GLN A 113 22.07 6.49 -8.78
CA GLN A 113 22.81 7.48 -8.03
C GLN A 113 22.36 7.48 -6.57
N VAL A 114 23.21 6.91 -5.73
CA VAL A 114 22.94 6.73 -4.31
C VAL A 114 23.40 7.97 -3.53
N LEU A 115 22.54 8.45 -2.64
CA LEU A 115 22.85 9.57 -1.73
C LEU A 115 23.50 9.08 -0.44
N ALA A 116 24.25 9.97 0.22
CA ALA A 116 24.84 9.67 1.52
C ALA A 116 23.76 9.50 2.60
N PRO A 117 24.00 8.66 3.64
CA PRO A 117 23.14 8.64 4.82
C PRO A 117 23.07 10.03 5.47
N LYS A 118 21.93 10.35 6.07
CA LYS A 118 21.62 11.62 6.73
C LYS A 118 21.50 12.84 5.81
N THR A 119 21.55 12.66 4.49
CA THR A 119 21.22 13.74 3.54
C THR A 119 19.74 14.10 3.65
N ASP A 120 19.46 15.40 3.74
CA ASP A 120 18.11 15.96 3.69
C ASP A 120 17.67 16.09 2.23
N LEU A 121 16.42 15.75 1.95
CA LEU A 121 15.82 15.86 0.62
C LEU A 121 14.33 16.21 0.72
N ARG A 122 13.76 16.67 -0.40
CA ARG A 122 12.33 16.92 -0.51
C ARG A 122 11.72 15.94 -1.51
N VAL A 123 10.76 15.14 -1.09
CA VAL A 123 10.05 14.18 -1.95
C VAL A 123 8.75 14.82 -2.42
N GLN A 124 8.45 14.71 -3.72
CA GLN A 124 7.18 15.13 -4.29
C GLN A 124 6.39 13.88 -4.72
N ILE A 125 5.27 13.66 -4.05
CA ILE A 125 4.36 12.53 -4.31
C ILE A 125 3.13 13.08 -5.01
N LYS A 126 2.89 12.64 -6.24
CA LYS A 126 1.65 12.95 -6.96
C LYS A 126 0.51 12.12 -6.39
N LEU A 127 -0.51 12.78 -5.83
CA LEU A 127 -1.68 12.08 -5.29
C LEU A 127 -2.63 11.69 -6.44
N PRO A 128 -3.41 10.61 -6.28
CA PRO A 128 -4.37 10.19 -7.28
C PRO A 128 -5.57 11.14 -7.36
N GLY A 129 -6.12 11.32 -8.56
CA GLY A 129 -7.21 12.27 -8.82
C GLY A 129 -6.72 13.72 -8.88
N ASP A 130 -7.60 14.65 -8.50
CA ASP A 130 -7.35 16.11 -8.53
C ASP A 130 -6.85 16.66 -7.18
N LEU A 131 -6.28 15.80 -6.33
CA LEU A 131 -5.78 16.18 -5.00
C LEU A 131 -4.44 16.94 -5.04
N GLY A 132 -3.80 16.99 -6.20
CA GLY A 132 -2.53 17.69 -6.41
C GLY A 132 -1.30 16.90 -5.93
N ASP A 133 -0.21 17.64 -5.68
CA ASP A 133 1.07 17.09 -5.29
C ASP A 133 1.35 17.31 -3.80
N LEU A 134 1.80 16.27 -3.13
CA LEU A 134 2.23 16.31 -1.73
C LEU A 134 3.75 16.43 -1.67
N SER A 135 4.23 17.56 -1.14
CA SER A 135 5.66 17.79 -0.92
C SER A 135 6.04 17.52 0.52
N LEU A 136 7.02 16.64 0.74
CA LEU A 136 7.44 16.18 2.06
C LEU A 136 8.94 16.36 2.25
N LYS A 137 9.35 16.81 3.43
CA LYS A 137 10.75 16.73 3.83
C LYS A 137 11.07 15.28 4.21
N ALA A 138 12.24 14.81 3.84
CA ALA A 138 12.69 13.48 4.16
C ALA A 138 14.21 13.44 4.40
N LYS A 139 14.65 12.48 5.20
CA LYS A 139 16.06 12.23 5.48
C LYS A 139 16.44 10.83 5.07
N VAL A 140 17.62 10.67 4.45
CA VAL A 140 18.16 9.34 4.11
C VAL A 140 18.56 8.61 5.39
N VAL A 141 17.90 7.49 5.71
CA VAL A 141 18.16 6.69 6.92
C VAL A 141 19.03 5.48 6.64
N ARG A 142 18.86 4.87 5.45
CA ARG A 142 19.60 3.67 5.05
C ARG A 142 19.98 3.73 3.59
N VAL A 143 21.11 3.14 3.27
CA VAL A 143 21.61 3.07 1.91
C VAL A 143 21.93 1.62 1.57
N ASN A 144 21.50 1.16 0.40
CA ASN A 144 21.82 -0.16 -0.11
C ASN A 144 22.72 -0.03 -1.34
N TRP A 145 23.99 -0.38 -1.18
CA TRP A 145 25.02 -0.35 -2.22
C TRP A 145 25.12 -1.65 -3.03
N ALA A 146 24.46 -2.71 -2.59
CA ALA A 146 24.65 -4.03 -3.16
C ALA A 146 23.71 -4.30 -4.34
N VAL A 147 24.27 -4.39 -5.54
CA VAL A 147 23.66 -5.06 -6.70
C VAL A 147 24.02 -6.53 -6.61
N SER A 148 23.33 -7.30 -5.77
CA SER A 148 23.65 -8.73 -5.63
C SER A 148 23.15 -9.50 -6.85
N ARG A 149 24.04 -9.81 -7.80
CA ARG A 149 23.72 -10.63 -9.00
C ARG A 149 23.13 -12.00 -8.65
N ARG A 150 23.40 -12.53 -7.45
CA ARG A 150 22.97 -13.88 -7.01
C ARG A 150 21.60 -13.92 -6.34
N LYS A 151 21.10 -12.79 -5.84
CA LYS A 151 19.77 -12.70 -5.22
C LYS A 151 19.10 -11.48 -5.82
N ASN A 152 18.19 -11.73 -6.76
CA ASN A 152 17.35 -10.79 -7.49
C ASN A 152 16.43 -9.89 -6.62
N ARG A 153 16.78 -9.68 -5.34
CA ARG A 153 15.99 -8.98 -4.32
C ARG A 153 16.61 -7.68 -3.84
N ASP A 154 17.92 -7.51 -3.93
CA ASP A 154 18.59 -6.32 -3.41
C ASP A 154 18.82 -5.33 -4.55
N GLN A 155 17.99 -4.31 -4.59
CA GLN A 155 18.07 -3.23 -5.59
C GLN A 155 18.89 -2.08 -5.02
N LEU A 156 19.74 -1.49 -5.86
CA LEU A 156 20.52 -0.30 -5.57
C LEU A 156 19.57 0.85 -5.26
N GLY A 157 19.83 1.56 -4.18
CA GLY A 157 18.93 2.62 -3.73
C GLY A 157 19.09 2.98 -2.27
N PHE A 158 18.18 3.79 -1.77
CA PHE A 158 18.22 4.27 -0.40
C PHE A 158 16.81 4.39 0.20
N GLY A 159 16.73 4.20 1.51
CA GLY A 159 15.51 4.38 2.29
C GLY A 159 15.50 5.75 2.92
N VAL A 160 14.39 6.45 2.75
CA VAL A 160 14.14 7.77 3.32
C VAL A 160 13.06 7.67 4.39
N GLN A 161 13.17 8.49 5.41
CA GLN A 161 12.15 8.69 6.44
C GLN A 161 11.61 10.11 6.32
N PHE A 162 10.30 10.26 6.39
CA PHE A 162 9.67 11.58 6.34
C PHE A 162 9.87 12.33 7.65
N GLU A 163 10.17 13.62 7.54
CA GLU A 163 10.32 14.54 8.66
C GLU A 163 9.14 15.52 8.70
N ASP A 164 8.89 16.11 9.86
CA ASP A 164 7.85 17.14 10.07
C ASP A 164 6.43 16.73 9.61
N LEU A 165 6.04 15.45 9.81
CA LEU A 165 4.70 14.98 9.46
C LEU A 165 3.64 15.54 10.42
N ASN A 166 2.80 16.46 9.91
CA ASN A 166 1.57 16.85 10.59
C ASN A 166 0.56 15.68 10.62
N ASP A 167 -0.32 15.63 11.61
CA ASP A 167 -1.35 14.59 11.77
C ASP A 167 -2.27 14.49 10.54
N GLY A 168 -2.60 15.63 9.92
CA GLY A 168 -3.36 15.67 8.68
C GLY A 168 -2.62 14.98 7.52
N THR A 169 -1.35 15.33 7.34
CA THR A 169 -0.47 14.73 6.31
C THR A 169 -0.29 13.24 6.54
N LYS A 170 -0.13 12.81 7.79
CA LYS A 170 -0.03 11.39 8.15
C LYS A 170 -1.27 10.61 7.75
N LYS A 171 -2.47 11.15 7.99
CA LYS A 171 -3.74 10.53 7.54
C LYS A 171 -3.83 10.44 6.02
N ILE A 172 -3.37 11.46 5.29
CA ILE A 172 -3.31 11.44 3.82
C ILE A 172 -2.36 10.34 3.34
N LEU A 173 -1.18 10.22 3.94
CA LEU A 173 -0.22 9.17 3.61
C LEU A 173 -0.75 7.77 3.93
N ASP A 174 -1.39 7.58 5.09
CA ASP A 174 -2.03 6.32 5.45
C ASP A 174 -3.10 5.91 4.43
N ALA A 175 -3.97 6.85 4.06
CA ALA A 175 -5.00 6.63 3.04
C ALA A 175 -4.37 6.34 1.65
N TYR A 176 -3.29 7.02 1.31
CA TYR A 176 -2.58 6.83 0.05
C TYR A 176 -1.91 5.45 -0.04
N VAL A 177 -1.26 4.98 1.03
CA VAL A 177 -0.67 3.64 1.11
C VAL A 177 -1.74 2.56 0.92
N VAL A 178 -2.91 2.74 1.53
CA VAL A 178 -4.06 1.84 1.36
C VAL A 178 -4.58 1.87 -0.08
N TYR A 179 -4.70 3.06 -0.67
CA TYR A 179 -5.10 3.22 -2.05
C TYR A 179 -4.17 2.44 -2.99
N LEU A 180 -2.85 2.60 -2.84
CA LEU A 180 -1.86 1.91 -3.65
C LEU A 180 -1.99 0.38 -3.55
N ARG A 181 -2.20 -0.14 -2.35
CA ARG A 181 -2.46 -1.57 -2.14
C ARG A 181 -3.69 -2.04 -2.91
N ASN A 182 -4.78 -1.29 -2.84
CA ASN A 182 -6.02 -1.65 -3.51
C ASN A 182 -5.90 -1.54 -5.05
N LYS A 183 -5.20 -0.52 -5.55
CA LYS A 183 -4.85 -0.35 -6.96
C LYS A 183 -4.11 -1.59 -7.50
N GLN A 184 -3.16 -2.13 -6.74
CA GLN A 184 -2.44 -3.35 -7.14
C GLN A 184 -3.33 -4.58 -7.20
N ILE A 185 -4.20 -4.78 -6.20
CA ILE A 185 -5.14 -5.90 -6.18
C ILE A 185 -6.02 -5.86 -7.44
N ILE A 186 -6.60 -4.69 -7.75
CA ILE A 186 -7.45 -4.50 -8.92
C ILE A 186 -6.68 -4.77 -10.22
N SER A 187 -5.45 -4.25 -10.33
CA SER A 187 -4.60 -4.45 -11.51
C SER A 187 -4.28 -5.93 -11.75
N VAL A 188 -3.93 -6.67 -10.70
CA VAL A 188 -3.66 -8.11 -10.80
C VAL A 188 -4.94 -8.88 -11.16
N SER A 189 -6.07 -8.57 -10.53
CA SER A 189 -7.34 -9.22 -10.85
C SER A 189 -7.77 -8.98 -12.30
N LYS A 190 -7.57 -7.77 -12.83
CA LYS A 190 -7.87 -7.45 -14.23
C LYS A 190 -7.04 -8.31 -15.19
N LYS A 191 -5.73 -8.42 -14.95
CA LYS A 191 -4.84 -9.26 -15.77
C LYS A 191 -5.24 -10.73 -15.75
N ILE A 192 -5.58 -11.27 -14.58
CA ILE A 192 -6.05 -12.66 -14.46
C ILE A 192 -7.33 -12.85 -15.28
N ILE A 193 -8.30 -11.95 -15.18
CA ILE A 193 -9.55 -12.04 -15.95
C ILE A 193 -9.26 -12.00 -17.46
N GLU A 194 -8.40 -11.09 -17.91
CA GLU A 194 -8.00 -10.98 -19.32
C GLU A 194 -7.29 -12.25 -19.83
N GLU A 195 -6.44 -12.87 -19.00
CA GLU A 195 -5.72 -14.10 -19.32
C GLU A 195 -6.65 -15.32 -19.40
N PHE A 196 -7.62 -15.44 -18.47
CA PHE A 196 -8.52 -16.59 -18.42
C PHE A 196 -9.69 -16.50 -19.40
N PHE A 197 -10.27 -15.32 -19.62
CA PHE A 197 -11.47 -15.14 -20.46
C PHE A 197 -11.14 -14.62 -21.88
N GLY A 198 -9.86 -14.37 -22.16
CA GLY A 198 -9.38 -13.79 -23.41
C GLY A 198 -9.81 -12.33 -23.58
N SER A 199 -9.15 -11.61 -24.47
CA SER A 199 -9.52 -10.26 -24.93
C SER A 199 -10.74 -10.28 -25.86
N SER A 200 -11.72 -11.13 -25.54
CA SER A 200 -12.97 -11.32 -26.24
C SER A 200 -13.82 -10.05 -26.10
N GLN A 201 -13.45 -8.98 -26.79
CA GLN A 201 -14.37 -7.91 -27.12
C GLN A 201 -15.61 -8.60 -27.68
N PRO A 202 -16.81 -8.36 -27.11
CA PRO A 202 -18.02 -8.94 -27.67
C PRO A 202 -18.06 -8.50 -29.13
N LYS A 203 -17.90 -9.46 -30.06
CA LYS A 203 -18.05 -9.20 -31.49
C LYS A 203 -19.42 -8.53 -31.63
N LYS A 204 -19.44 -7.26 -32.00
CA LYS A 204 -20.68 -6.56 -32.32
C LYS A 204 -21.36 -7.39 -33.39
N LEU A 205 -22.42 -8.10 -33.02
CA LEU A 205 -23.32 -8.73 -33.97
C LEU A 205 -23.99 -7.56 -34.71
N LEU A 206 -23.53 -7.34 -35.95
CA LEU A 206 -24.15 -6.45 -36.93
C LEU A 206 -25.45 -7.06 -37.42
#